data_AF-A0A401PMH7-F1
#
_entry.id   AF-A0A401PMH7-F1
#
_cell.length_a   1.000
_cell.length_b   1.000
_cell.length_c   1.000
_cell.angle_alpha   90.00
_cell.angle_beta   90.00
_cell.angle_gamma   90.00
#
_symmetry.space_group_name_H-M   'P 1'
#
loop_
_entity.id
_entity.type
_entity.pdbx_description
1 polymer ?
#
loop_
_entity_poly.entity_id
_entity_poly.type
_entity_poly.pdbx_seq_one_letter_code
_entity_poly.pdbx_strand_id
1 'polypeptide(L)'
;MAAIKDLKNNLISNIEPGALYGLPELKRLDLSNNRIGCLSPEIFTGLTSLSKLNLSGNIFSTLPLGLFVELGALKVLHFGTESLMCDCNLRWLLQWAKNTSVRIADETLCVYPSALQGQPFKTLKQNQLSCDGPLELSLFQMIPSRHQVVFRGDRLPFLCTATYVDKSTQIQWLHGGKVTVTDEDNEIFVEPVIIHDCCLISRYEHLYFPCFWNINKLFAI
;
A
#
# COMPACT_ATOMS: atom_id res chain seq x y z
N MET A 1 -9.12 13.96 33.61
CA MET A 1 -8.64 14.71 32.43
C MET A 1 -8.77 13.80 31.21
N ALA A 2 -9.26 14.26 30.05
CA ALA A 2 -9.23 13.45 28.84
C ALA A 2 -7.83 13.55 28.21
N ALA A 3 -7.07 12.46 28.14
CA ALA A 3 -5.79 12.48 27.46
C ALA A 3 -6.02 12.47 25.94
N ILE A 4 -5.51 13.50 25.27
CA ILE A 4 -5.59 13.71 23.82
C ILE A 4 -4.16 13.88 23.32
N LYS A 5 -3.81 13.17 22.25
CA LYS A 5 -2.53 13.31 21.57
C LYS A 5 -2.80 13.74 20.13
N ASP A 6 -2.40 14.96 19.80
CA ASP A 6 -2.48 15.53 18.45
C ASP A 6 -1.07 15.49 17.84
N LEU A 7 -0.92 14.68 16.79
CA LEU A 7 0.30 14.51 16.00
C LEU A 7 0.03 14.77 14.52
N LYS A 8 -1.08 15.46 14.19
CA LYS A 8 -1.45 15.73 12.79
C LYS A 8 -0.46 16.67 12.10
N ASN A 9 -0.43 16.63 10.77
CA ASN A 9 0.38 17.53 9.92
C ASN A 9 1.89 17.49 10.28
N ASN A 10 2.42 16.30 10.57
CA ASN A 10 3.87 16.08 10.75
C ASN A 10 4.44 15.25 9.59
N LEU A 11 5.70 14.87 9.71
CA LEU A 11 6.41 14.06 8.71
C LEU A 11 6.60 12.61 9.19
N ILE A 12 5.72 12.11 10.05
CA ILE A 12 5.83 10.76 10.61
C ILE A 12 5.62 9.75 9.48
N SER A 13 6.66 8.98 9.15
CA SER A 13 6.58 7.89 8.17
C SER A 13 6.47 6.52 8.83
N ASN A 14 7.11 6.35 9.99
CA ASN A 14 7.14 5.10 10.75
C ASN A 14 6.74 5.37 12.20
N ILE A 15 6.00 4.43 12.77
CA ILE A 15 5.72 4.37 14.21
C ILE A 15 6.22 3.02 14.69
N GLU A 16 7.23 3.04 15.56
CA GLU A 16 7.81 1.80 16.10
C GLU A 16 6.79 1.05 16.99
N PRO A 17 6.80 -0.28 16.96
CA PRO A 17 6.03 -1.10 17.90
C PRO A 17 6.24 -0.65 19.35
N GLY A 18 5.15 -0.44 20.08
CA GLY A 18 5.21 -0.02 21.48
C GLY A 18 5.53 1.47 21.72
N ALA A 19 5.72 2.29 20.67
CA ALA A 19 5.93 3.74 20.82
C ALA A 19 4.79 4.45 21.60
N LEU A 20 3.61 3.83 21.66
CA LEU A 20 2.41 4.34 22.34
C LEU A 20 2.02 3.53 23.59
N TYR A 21 2.80 2.51 23.98
CA TYR A 21 2.45 1.56 25.05
C TYR A 21 2.19 2.23 26.41
N GLY A 22 2.89 3.32 26.72
CA GLY A 22 2.78 4.04 27.98
C GLY A 22 1.57 4.97 28.12
N LEU A 23 0.57 4.89 27.23
CA LEU A 23 -0.56 5.84 27.16
C LEU A 23 -1.94 5.17 27.36
N PRO A 24 -2.18 4.38 28.42
CA PRO A 24 -3.42 3.61 28.59
C PRO A 24 -4.68 4.48 28.78
N GLU A 25 -4.51 5.72 29.26
CA GLU A 25 -5.59 6.70 29.47
C GLU A 25 -5.92 7.52 28.21
N LEU A 26 -5.18 7.33 27.11
CA LEU A 26 -5.34 8.09 25.88
C LEU A 26 -6.71 7.84 25.26
N LYS A 27 -7.52 8.89 25.12
CA LYS A 27 -8.89 8.81 24.58
C LYS A 27 -8.97 9.18 23.11
N ARG A 28 -8.06 10.02 22.62
CA ARG A 28 -8.04 10.49 21.24
C ARG A 28 -6.60 10.56 20.73
N LEU A 29 -6.39 9.99 19.55
CA LEU A 29 -5.12 10.02 18.84
C LEU A 29 -5.38 10.51 17.42
N ASP A 30 -4.74 11.63 17.07
CA ASP A 30 -4.79 12.19 15.72
C ASP A 30 -3.41 12.07 15.07
N LEU A 31 -3.30 11.22 14.05
CA LEU A 31 -2.12 10.99 13.21
C LEU A 31 -2.39 11.42 11.76
N SER A 32 -3.44 12.21 11.52
CA SER A 32 -3.81 12.59 10.16
C SER A 32 -2.76 13.47 9.48
N ASN A 33 -2.74 13.42 8.14
CA ASN A 33 -1.84 14.20 7.30
C ASN A 33 -0.36 14.02 7.70
N ASN A 34 0.05 12.76 7.86
CA ASN A 34 1.43 12.36 8.02
C ASN A 34 1.87 11.60 6.76
N ARG A 35 2.98 10.87 6.82
CA ARG A 35 3.53 10.07 5.72
C ARG A 35 3.54 8.59 6.07
N ILE A 36 2.59 8.15 6.90
CA ILE A 36 2.56 6.77 7.38
C ILE A 36 2.18 5.85 6.22
N GLY A 37 3.11 5.02 5.81
CA GLY A 37 2.91 4.06 4.74
C GLY A 37 2.45 2.69 5.21
N CYS A 38 2.97 2.26 6.36
CA CYS A 38 2.60 0.98 6.93
C CYS A 38 2.39 1.09 8.42
N LEU A 39 1.51 0.22 8.88
CA LEU A 39 1.14 0.12 10.26
C LEU A 39 1.38 -1.33 10.66
N SER A 40 2.19 -1.57 11.69
CA SER A 40 2.27 -2.91 12.28
C SER A 40 1.10 -3.10 13.26
N PRO A 41 0.58 -4.33 13.43
CA PRO A 41 -0.48 -4.60 14.39
C PRO A 41 -0.16 -4.16 15.83
N GLU A 42 1.12 -4.06 16.19
CA GLU A 42 1.60 -3.76 17.54
C GLU A 42 1.69 -2.25 17.87
N ILE A 43 1.47 -1.36 16.89
CA ILE A 43 1.61 0.09 17.10
C ILE A 43 0.61 0.62 18.13
N PHE A 44 -0.61 0.07 18.14
CA PHE A 44 -1.70 0.52 19.01
C PHE A 44 -1.88 -0.33 20.28
N THR A 45 -0.95 -1.26 20.55
CA THR A 45 -0.96 -2.09 21.74
C THR A 45 -0.96 -1.25 23.02
N GLY A 46 -1.85 -1.56 23.96
CA GLY A 46 -1.97 -0.87 25.24
C GLY A 46 -2.89 0.37 25.25
N LEU A 47 -3.41 0.80 24.09
CA LEU A 47 -4.31 1.95 23.98
C LEU A 47 -5.79 1.58 24.26
N THR A 48 -6.03 0.92 25.39
CA THR A 48 -7.33 0.33 25.73
C THR A 48 -8.46 1.35 25.93
N SER A 49 -8.13 2.60 26.31
CA SER A 49 -9.10 3.69 26.48
C SER A 49 -9.35 4.53 25.22
N LEU A 50 -8.71 4.20 24.09
CA LEU A 50 -8.77 5.01 22.89
C LEU A 50 -10.17 4.95 22.27
N SER A 51 -10.83 6.10 22.21
CA SER A 51 -12.21 6.23 21.71
C SER A 51 -12.29 6.78 20.29
N LYS A 52 -11.28 7.56 19.87
CA LYS A 52 -11.19 8.13 18.52
C LYS A 52 -9.77 8.00 17.98
N LEU A 53 -9.66 7.47 16.77
CA LEU A 53 -8.41 7.36 16.03
C LEU A 53 -8.59 8.01 14.65
N ASN A 54 -7.68 8.90 14.31
CA ASN A 54 -7.62 9.52 12.99
C ASN A 54 -6.30 9.19 12.30
N LEU A 55 -6.37 8.48 11.19
CA LEU A 55 -5.27 8.08 10.31
C LEU A 55 -5.41 8.69 8.90
N SER A 56 -6.37 9.59 8.67
CA SER A 56 -6.65 10.09 7.31
C SER A 56 -5.50 10.90 6.72
N GLY A 57 -5.42 10.97 5.39
CA GLY A 57 -4.39 11.76 4.70
C GLY A 57 -2.96 11.24 4.89
N ASN A 58 -2.81 9.96 5.24
CA ASN A 58 -1.54 9.24 5.15
C ASN A 58 -1.42 8.55 3.78
N ILE A 59 -0.36 7.76 3.57
CA ILE A 59 -0.01 7.18 2.25
C ILE A 59 -0.17 5.66 2.17
N PHE A 60 -0.76 5.03 3.18
CA PHE A 60 -1.09 3.61 3.14
C PHE A 60 -2.22 3.32 2.13
N SER A 61 -2.14 2.17 1.47
CA SER A 61 -3.17 1.65 0.57
C SER A 61 -4.13 0.68 1.26
N THR A 62 -3.69 0.02 2.33
CA THR A 62 -4.48 -0.96 3.08
C THR A 62 -4.16 -0.88 4.58
N LEU A 63 -4.93 -1.62 5.39
CA LEU A 63 -4.72 -1.76 6.82
C LEU A 63 -4.59 -3.25 7.16
N PRO A 64 -3.50 -3.67 7.83
CA PRO A 64 -3.28 -5.09 8.09
C PRO A 64 -4.28 -5.64 9.10
N LEU A 65 -4.59 -6.92 8.91
CA LEU A 65 -5.41 -7.69 9.82
C LEU A 65 -4.88 -7.56 11.26
N GLY A 66 -5.80 -7.32 12.19
CA GLY A 66 -5.48 -7.30 13.61
C GLY A 66 -5.04 -5.93 14.16
N LEU A 67 -4.86 -4.91 13.31
CA LEU A 67 -4.37 -3.59 13.71
C LEU A 67 -5.15 -2.93 14.85
N PHE A 68 -6.44 -3.22 14.98
CA PHE A 68 -7.33 -2.58 15.97
C PHE A 68 -7.85 -3.54 17.05
N VAL A 69 -7.26 -4.74 17.19
CA VAL A 69 -7.75 -5.77 18.12
C VAL A 69 -7.72 -5.32 19.57
N GLU A 70 -6.68 -4.59 19.98
CA GLU A 70 -6.50 -4.10 21.35
C GLU A 70 -7.30 -2.81 21.65
N LEU A 71 -7.94 -2.20 20.64
CA LEU A 71 -8.67 -0.94 20.76
C LEU A 71 -10.12 -1.13 21.24
N GLY A 72 -10.30 -1.79 22.39
CA GLY A 72 -11.62 -2.19 22.91
C GLY A 72 -12.61 -1.03 23.15
N ALA A 73 -12.12 0.18 23.40
CA ALA A 73 -12.96 1.37 23.62
C ALA A 73 -13.24 2.18 22.35
N LEU A 74 -12.73 1.79 21.17
CA LEU A 74 -12.83 2.61 19.97
C LEU A 74 -14.30 2.82 19.57
N LYS A 75 -14.61 4.06 19.17
CA LYS A 75 -15.95 4.47 18.72
C LYS A 75 -15.94 5.10 17.34
N VAL A 76 -14.87 5.80 16.99
CA VAL A 76 -14.75 6.51 15.71
C VAL A 76 -13.38 6.25 15.09
N LEU A 77 -13.39 5.89 13.82
CA LEU A 77 -12.20 5.63 13.02
C LEU A 77 -12.26 6.42 11.71
N HIS A 78 -11.21 7.18 11.44
CA HIS A 78 -10.98 7.85 10.16
C HIS A 78 -9.72 7.25 9.54
N PHE A 79 -9.78 6.78 8.29
CA PHE A 79 -8.62 6.16 7.62
C PHE A 79 -8.58 6.39 6.10
N GLY A 80 -9.35 7.36 5.59
CA GLY A 80 -9.32 7.70 4.16
C GLY A 80 -7.94 8.20 3.72
N THR A 81 -7.44 7.66 2.61
CA THR A 81 -6.18 8.06 1.97
C THR A 81 -6.41 8.24 0.46
N GLU A 82 -5.45 8.87 -0.22
CA GLU A 82 -5.48 9.02 -1.69
C GLU A 82 -5.22 7.70 -2.44
N SER A 83 -4.84 6.64 -1.73
CA SER A 83 -4.47 5.35 -2.30
C SER A 83 -5.27 4.17 -1.74
N LEU A 84 -6.39 4.45 -1.03
CA LEU A 84 -7.15 3.43 -0.31
C LEU A 84 -7.72 2.37 -1.27
N MET A 85 -7.25 1.13 -1.11
CA MET A 85 -7.67 -0.06 -1.86
C MET A 85 -8.74 -0.82 -1.09
N CYS A 86 -9.96 -0.83 -1.61
CA CYS A 86 -11.12 -1.52 -1.05
C CYS A 86 -11.30 -2.90 -1.66
N ASP A 87 -10.38 -3.81 -1.35
CA ASP A 87 -10.36 -5.18 -1.80
C ASP A 87 -10.65 -6.16 -0.65
N CYS A 88 -10.40 -7.46 -0.88
CA CYS A 88 -10.59 -8.48 0.14
C CYS A 88 -9.71 -8.27 1.39
N ASN A 89 -8.56 -7.59 1.30
CA ASN A 89 -7.68 -7.33 2.43
C ASN A 89 -8.31 -6.39 3.46
N LEU A 90 -9.30 -5.57 3.08
CA LEU A 90 -10.07 -4.74 4.02
C LEU A 90 -11.38 -5.39 4.50
N ARG A 91 -11.69 -6.62 4.08
CA ARG A 91 -12.93 -7.31 4.47
C ARG A 91 -13.03 -7.49 5.98
N TRP A 92 -11.92 -7.81 6.63
CA TRP A 92 -11.87 -7.96 8.09
C TRP A 92 -12.26 -6.66 8.80
N LEU A 93 -11.83 -5.50 8.27
CA LEU A 93 -12.06 -4.20 8.88
C LEU A 93 -13.54 -3.83 8.86
N LEU A 94 -14.20 -4.07 7.72
CA LEU A 94 -15.64 -3.88 7.58
C LEU A 94 -16.43 -4.78 8.53
N GLN A 95 -16.01 -6.04 8.70
CA GLN A 95 -16.64 -6.98 9.64
C GLN A 95 -16.40 -6.59 11.09
N TRP A 96 -15.15 -6.27 11.43
CA TRP A 96 -14.75 -5.86 12.76
C TRP A 96 -15.52 -4.62 13.21
N ALA A 97 -15.59 -3.57 12.37
CA ALA A 97 -16.29 -2.34 12.72
C ALA A 97 -17.79 -2.55 12.98
N LYS A 98 -18.43 -3.46 12.23
CA LYS A 98 -19.82 -3.86 12.46
C LYS A 98 -19.98 -4.60 13.80
N ASN A 99 -19.10 -5.56 14.08
CA ASN A 99 -19.16 -6.37 15.31
C ASN A 99 -18.89 -5.54 16.57
N THR A 100 -18.01 -4.54 16.49
CA THR A 100 -17.63 -3.68 17.61
C THR A 100 -18.44 -2.37 17.67
N SER A 101 -19.35 -2.16 16.72
CA SER A 101 -20.12 -0.91 16.57
C SER A 101 -19.25 0.35 16.43
N VAL A 102 -18.05 0.21 15.87
CA VAL A 102 -17.16 1.33 15.54
C VAL A 102 -17.72 2.07 14.32
N ARG A 103 -17.83 3.39 14.43
CA ARG A 103 -18.27 4.25 13.33
C ARG A 103 -17.06 4.59 12.46
N ILE A 104 -17.05 4.06 11.25
CA ILE A 104 -16.15 4.50 10.19
C ILE A 104 -16.67 5.83 9.65
N ALA A 105 -15.77 6.80 9.52
CA ALA A 105 -16.10 8.15 9.09
C ALA A 105 -16.68 8.19 7.67
N ASP A 106 -17.62 9.11 7.44
CA ASP A 106 -18.43 9.19 6.23
C ASP A 106 -17.59 9.55 4.99
N GLU A 107 -16.54 10.33 5.21
CA GLU A 107 -15.56 10.75 4.23
C GLU A 107 -14.52 9.67 3.88
N THR A 108 -14.58 8.49 4.50
CA THR A 108 -13.70 7.37 4.12
C THR A 108 -14.23 6.73 2.85
N LEU A 109 -13.75 7.19 1.70
CA LEU A 109 -14.12 6.74 0.37
C LEU A 109 -13.07 5.78 -0.20
N CYS A 110 -13.53 4.78 -0.93
CA CYS A 110 -12.67 3.92 -1.71
C CYS A 110 -12.07 4.68 -2.88
N VAL A 111 -10.76 4.58 -3.08
CA VAL A 111 -10.09 5.14 -4.26
C VAL A 111 -9.94 4.06 -5.33
N TYR A 112 -9.54 2.86 -4.89
CA TYR A 112 -9.41 1.67 -5.72
C TYR A 112 -10.24 0.52 -5.14
N PRO A 113 -10.61 -0.50 -5.93
CA PRO A 113 -10.52 -0.52 -7.39
C PRO A 113 -11.49 0.50 -8.03
N SER A 114 -11.32 0.77 -9.32
CA SER A 114 -12.11 1.73 -10.10
C SER A 114 -13.61 1.44 -10.03
N ALA A 115 -13.97 0.16 -9.90
CA ALA A 115 -15.36 -0.27 -9.71
C ALA A 115 -16.02 0.22 -8.40
N LEU A 116 -15.22 0.53 -7.37
CA LEU A 116 -15.67 1.05 -6.08
C LEU A 116 -15.26 2.50 -5.85
N GLN A 117 -14.64 3.16 -6.83
CA GLN A 117 -14.12 4.52 -6.67
C GLN A 117 -15.23 5.50 -6.23
N GLY A 118 -14.94 6.28 -5.19
CA GLY A 118 -15.87 7.24 -4.59
C GLY A 118 -16.96 6.63 -3.71
N GLN A 119 -17.06 5.31 -3.60
CA GLN A 119 -18.03 4.66 -2.71
C GLN A 119 -17.59 4.81 -1.24
N PRO A 120 -18.48 5.21 -0.32
CA PRO A 120 -18.17 5.20 1.10
C PRO A 120 -17.88 3.78 1.61
N PHE A 121 -16.73 3.56 2.25
CA PHE A 121 -16.32 2.23 2.71
C PHE A 121 -17.37 1.60 3.65
N LYS A 122 -17.94 2.40 4.56
CA LYS A 122 -18.95 1.96 5.53
C LYS A 122 -20.22 1.38 4.90
N THR A 123 -20.54 1.74 3.65
CA THR A 123 -21.75 1.27 2.96
C THR A 123 -21.52 -0.02 2.19
N LEU A 124 -20.27 -0.46 2.05
CA LEU A 124 -19.94 -1.67 1.31
C LEU A 124 -20.47 -2.94 2.01
N LYS A 125 -20.72 -3.95 1.18
CA LYS A 125 -20.96 -5.33 1.58
C LYS A 125 -19.67 -6.13 1.46
N GLN A 126 -19.52 -7.16 2.28
CA GLN A 126 -18.30 -7.99 2.28
C GLN A 126 -18.01 -8.61 0.91
N ASN A 127 -19.02 -9.01 0.14
CA ASN A 127 -18.85 -9.60 -1.18
C ASN A 127 -18.36 -8.61 -2.25
N GLN A 128 -18.47 -7.31 -2.03
CA GLN A 128 -17.92 -6.29 -2.94
C GLN A 128 -16.40 -6.14 -2.77
N LEU A 129 -15.86 -6.54 -1.61
CA LEU A 129 -14.44 -6.50 -1.28
C LEU A 129 -13.77 -7.79 -1.78
N SER A 130 -13.38 -7.81 -3.06
CA SER A 130 -12.75 -8.97 -3.73
C SER A 130 -11.32 -8.68 -4.18
N CYS A 131 -10.49 -9.73 -4.24
CA CYS A 131 -9.13 -9.70 -4.78
C CYS A 131 -8.98 -10.47 -6.10
N ASP A 132 -10.07 -11.01 -6.64
CA ASP A 132 -10.07 -11.76 -7.90
C ASP A 132 -10.17 -10.84 -9.15
N GLY A 133 -10.16 -9.53 -8.94
CA GLY A 133 -10.27 -8.52 -9.99
C GLY A 133 -8.92 -8.23 -10.67
N PRO A 134 -8.93 -7.44 -11.77
CA PRO A 134 -7.70 -6.96 -12.36
C PRO A 134 -6.88 -6.18 -11.32
N LEU A 135 -5.56 -6.39 -11.31
CA LEU A 135 -4.66 -5.65 -10.43
C LEU A 135 -4.72 -4.16 -10.78
N GLU A 136 -5.21 -3.35 -9.84
CA GLU A 136 -5.21 -1.89 -9.93
C GLU A 136 -4.23 -1.35 -8.89
N LEU A 137 -3.10 -0.83 -9.37
CA LEU A 137 -2.03 -0.29 -8.54
C LEU A 137 -2.16 1.24 -8.50
N SER A 138 -2.21 1.78 -7.28
CA SER A 138 -2.36 3.23 -7.08
C SER A 138 -1.17 4.06 -7.56
N LEU A 139 0.01 3.44 -7.61
CA LEU A 139 1.20 3.94 -8.29
C LEU A 139 1.74 2.81 -9.17
N PHE A 140 1.98 3.12 -10.44
CA PHE A 140 2.70 2.27 -11.37
C PHE A 140 3.54 3.15 -12.30
N GLN A 141 4.86 3.09 -12.16
CA GLN A 141 5.81 3.83 -12.97
C GLN A 141 6.77 2.86 -13.64
N MET A 142 6.80 2.91 -14.97
CA MET A 142 7.78 2.22 -15.78
C MET A 142 8.71 3.23 -16.43
N ILE A 143 10.02 3.05 -16.31
CA ILE A 143 11.03 3.85 -16.99
C ILE A 143 11.88 2.93 -17.87
N PRO A 144 12.11 3.28 -19.15
CA PRO A 144 11.32 4.23 -19.93
C PRO A 144 9.85 3.79 -20.06
N SER A 145 8.92 4.74 -20.09
CA SER A 145 7.47 4.44 -20.19
C SER A 145 6.98 4.23 -21.64
N ARG A 146 7.85 4.45 -22.63
CA ARG A 146 7.55 4.36 -24.07
C ARG A 146 8.63 3.58 -24.80
N HIS A 147 8.33 3.17 -26.03
CA HIS A 147 9.31 2.58 -26.94
C HIS A 147 10.53 3.50 -27.11
N GLN A 148 11.70 2.89 -27.14
CA GLN A 148 12.96 3.58 -27.37
C GLN A 148 13.71 2.89 -28.52
N VAL A 149 14.37 3.72 -29.34
CA VAL A 149 15.35 3.25 -30.32
C VAL A 149 16.70 3.21 -29.62
N VAL A 150 17.40 2.09 -29.73
CA VAL A 150 18.73 1.91 -29.14
C VAL A 150 19.73 1.41 -30.16
N PHE A 151 20.98 1.74 -29.90
CA PHE A 151 22.12 1.38 -30.71
C PHE A 151 22.92 0.27 -30.05
N ARG A 152 23.79 -0.34 -30.85
CA ARG A 152 24.67 -1.41 -30.38
C ARG A 152 25.56 -0.92 -29.24
N GLY A 153 25.63 -1.72 -28.18
CA GLY A 153 26.43 -1.41 -26.99
C GLY A 153 25.74 -0.48 -26.01
N ASP A 154 24.52 -0.02 -26.30
CA ASP A 154 23.72 0.74 -25.34
C ASP A 154 23.27 -0.18 -24.21
N ARG A 155 23.34 0.35 -22.99
CA ARG A 155 22.75 -0.27 -21.79
C ARG A 155 21.39 0.38 -21.54
N LEU A 156 20.33 -0.41 -21.56
CA LEU A 156 18.98 0.05 -21.25
C LEU A 156 18.58 -0.31 -19.83
N PRO A 157 18.42 0.67 -18.93
CA PRO A 157 17.81 0.44 -17.64
C PRO A 157 16.29 0.44 -17.77
N PHE A 158 15.68 -0.64 -17.28
CA PHE A 158 14.27 -0.74 -17.03
C PHE A 158 14.01 -0.67 -15.53
N LEU A 159 13.17 0.26 -15.11
CA LEU A 159 12.71 0.39 -13.74
C LEU A 159 11.19 0.25 -13.73
N CYS A 160 10.69 -0.64 -12.90
CA CYS A 160 9.28 -0.76 -12.58
C CYS A 160 9.09 -0.47 -11.09
N THR A 161 8.35 0.57 -10.76
CA THR A 161 7.96 0.93 -9.39
C THR A 161 6.45 0.84 -9.26
N ALA A 162 5.97 0.21 -8.21
CA ALA A 162 4.55 0.09 -7.92
C ALA A 162 4.24 0.31 -6.43
N THR A 163 2.98 0.62 -6.12
CA THR A 163 2.50 0.59 -4.73
C THR A 163 2.53 -0.85 -4.20
N TYR A 164 3.09 -1.03 -3.02
CA TYR A 164 3.07 -2.29 -2.28
C TYR A 164 1.71 -2.45 -1.57
N VAL A 165 0.99 -3.53 -1.88
CA VAL A 165 -0.36 -3.78 -1.33
C VAL A 165 -0.30 -4.82 -0.21
N ASP A 166 0.48 -5.89 -0.37
CA ASP A 166 0.72 -6.89 0.66
C ASP A 166 1.95 -7.76 0.36
N LYS A 167 2.28 -8.70 1.26
CA LYS A 167 3.45 -9.59 1.16
C LYS A 167 3.40 -10.58 -0.01
N SER A 168 2.24 -10.77 -0.63
CA SER A 168 2.08 -11.61 -1.82
C SER A 168 2.30 -10.84 -3.12
N THR A 169 2.36 -9.50 -3.07
CA THR A 169 2.65 -8.67 -4.24
C THR A 169 4.06 -8.95 -4.74
N GLN A 170 4.18 -9.36 -6.01
CA GLN A 170 5.45 -9.59 -6.69
C GLN A 170 5.48 -8.77 -7.97
N ILE A 171 6.60 -8.09 -8.24
CA ILE A 171 6.84 -7.46 -9.55
C ILE A 171 7.66 -8.43 -10.37
N GLN A 172 7.20 -8.78 -11.57
CA GLN A 172 7.97 -9.61 -12.51
C GLN A 172 8.17 -8.91 -13.84
N TRP A 173 9.28 -9.17 -14.54
CA TRP A 173 9.48 -8.74 -15.92
C TRP A 173 9.12 -9.89 -16.86
N LEU A 174 8.37 -9.63 -17.95
CA LEU A 174 7.94 -10.68 -18.90
C LEU A 174 8.37 -10.39 -20.34
N HIS A 175 9.29 -11.16 -20.92
CA HIS A 175 9.66 -11.06 -22.34
C HIS A 175 8.93 -12.09 -23.18
N GLY A 176 8.18 -11.65 -24.19
CA GLY A 176 7.42 -12.56 -25.06
C GLY A 176 6.42 -13.43 -24.29
N GLY A 177 5.90 -12.91 -23.17
CA GLY A 177 4.97 -13.62 -22.28
C GLY A 177 5.63 -14.60 -21.30
N LYS A 178 6.97 -14.67 -21.23
CA LYS A 178 7.71 -15.51 -20.27
C LYS A 178 8.43 -14.65 -19.24
N VAL A 179 8.49 -15.12 -18.00
CA VAL A 179 9.22 -14.42 -16.92
C VAL A 179 10.69 -14.33 -17.27
N THR A 180 11.21 -13.12 -17.27
CA THR A 180 12.61 -12.82 -17.48
C THR A 180 13.37 -12.96 -16.18
N VAL A 181 14.47 -13.69 -16.26
CA VAL A 181 15.45 -13.88 -15.19
C VAL A 181 16.80 -13.38 -15.67
N THR A 182 17.75 -13.23 -14.76
CA THR A 182 19.14 -12.92 -15.11
C THR A 182 19.69 -14.00 -16.03
N ASP A 183 20.27 -13.58 -17.15
CA ASP A 183 20.88 -14.41 -18.19
C ASP A 183 22.16 -13.71 -18.65
N GLU A 184 23.30 -14.17 -18.13
CA GLU A 184 24.60 -13.56 -18.40
C GLU A 184 25.06 -13.77 -19.86
N ASP A 185 24.67 -14.89 -20.48
CA ASP A 185 25.04 -15.22 -21.86
C ASP A 185 24.39 -14.25 -22.85
N ASN A 186 23.19 -13.77 -22.53
CA ASN A 186 22.45 -12.77 -23.31
C ASN A 186 22.53 -11.36 -22.72
N GLU A 187 23.44 -11.14 -21.75
CA GLU A 187 23.68 -9.85 -21.10
C GLU A 187 22.39 -9.22 -20.51
N ILE A 188 21.56 -10.05 -19.87
CA ILE A 188 20.33 -9.66 -19.17
C ILE A 188 20.57 -9.74 -17.67
N PHE A 189 20.40 -8.63 -16.97
CA PHE A 189 20.56 -8.60 -15.51
C PHE A 189 19.26 -8.13 -14.86
N VAL A 190 18.61 -8.99 -14.09
CA VAL A 190 17.38 -8.66 -13.36
C VAL A 190 17.71 -8.58 -11.87
N GLU A 191 17.42 -7.44 -11.27
CA GLU A 191 17.60 -7.25 -9.83
C GLU A 191 16.45 -7.90 -9.04
N PRO A 192 16.70 -8.31 -7.78
CA PRO A 192 15.63 -8.71 -6.89
C PRO A 192 14.67 -7.54 -6.65
N VAL A 193 13.45 -7.88 -6.25
CA VAL A 193 12.44 -6.90 -5.90
C VAL A 193 12.84 -6.22 -4.58
N ILE A 194 12.79 -4.89 -4.56
CA ILE A 194 13.19 -4.06 -3.41
C ILE A 194 11.97 -3.30 -2.88
N ILE A 195 11.65 -3.48 -1.60
CA ILE A 195 10.60 -2.71 -0.92
C ILE A 195 11.20 -1.39 -0.41
N HIS A 196 10.64 -0.28 -0.85
CA HIS A 196 11.00 1.10 -0.48
C HIS A 196 9.93 1.66 0.44
N ASP A 197 10.32 2.15 1.63
CA ASP A 197 9.44 2.85 2.58
C ASP A 197 8.07 2.20 2.80
N CYS A 198 8.05 0.86 2.72
CA CYS A 198 6.95 -0.07 2.95
C CYS A 198 5.66 0.12 2.11
N CYS A 199 5.47 1.26 1.46
CA CYS A 199 4.38 1.56 0.51
C CYS A 199 4.76 1.36 -0.94
N LEU A 200 6.05 1.26 -1.25
CA LEU A 200 6.56 1.22 -2.60
C LEU A 200 7.39 -0.03 -2.79
N ILE A 201 7.32 -0.60 -3.98
CA ILE A 201 8.11 -1.73 -4.38
C ILE A 201 8.70 -1.45 -5.76
N SER A 202 9.99 -1.71 -5.94
CA SER A 202 10.73 -1.42 -7.17
C SER A 202 11.51 -2.63 -7.66
N ARG A 203 11.61 -2.79 -8.97
CA ARG A 203 12.46 -3.80 -9.61
C ARG A 203 13.18 -3.21 -10.83
N TYR A 204 14.44 -3.58 -10.98
CA TYR A 204 15.31 -3.15 -12.08
C TYR A 204 15.64 -4.32 -13.02
N GLU A 205 15.77 -4.02 -14.30
CA GLU A 205 16.32 -4.90 -15.32
C GLU A 205 17.27 -4.10 -16.22
N HIS A 206 18.39 -4.71 -16.62
CA HIS A 206 19.32 -4.16 -17.59
C HIS A 206 19.46 -5.11 -18.77
N LEU A 207 19.26 -4.57 -19.97
CA LEU A 207 19.50 -5.27 -21.23
C LEU A 207 20.66 -4.60 -21.96
N TYR A 208 21.61 -5.42 -22.44
CA TYR A 208 22.61 -5.01 -23.42
C TYR A 208 22.25 -5.61 -24.78
N PHE A 209 22.34 -4.79 -25.84
CA PHE A 209 21.87 -5.18 -27.17
C PHE A 209 23.04 -5.43 -28.14
N PRO A 210 23.21 -6.68 -28.61
CA PRO A 210 23.99 -6.96 -29.81
C PRO A 210 23.22 -6.50 -31.08
N CYS A 211 23.96 -6.23 -32.16
CA CYS A 211 23.48 -5.55 -33.37
C CYS A 211 22.09 -6.05 -33.88
N PHE A 212 21.13 -5.11 -34.00
CA PHE A 212 19.75 -5.22 -34.55
C PHE A 212 18.67 -5.84 -33.66
N TRP A 213 18.09 -5.07 -32.74
CA TRP A 213 16.84 -5.43 -32.05
C TRP A 213 15.90 -4.22 -31.90
N ASN A 214 14.60 -4.45 -32.11
CA ASN A 214 13.52 -3.45 -32.05
C ASN A 214 12.58 -3.84 -30.88
N ILE A 215 12.42 -2.96 -29.89
CA ILE A 215 11.86 -3.31 -28.57
C ILE A 215 10.33 -3.31 -28.59
N ASN A 216 9.71 -4.49 -28.44
CA ASN A 216 8.34 -4.64 -27.95
C ASN A 216 8.42 -5.04 -26.47
N LYS A 217 8.00 -4.15 -25.58
CA LYS A 217 8.46 -4.20 -24.20
C LYS A 217 7.83 -5.30 -23.37
N LEU A 218 8.65 -5.77 -22.43
CA LEU A 218 8.29 -6.71 -21.41
C LEU A 218 7.14 -6.19 -20.55
N PHE A 219 6.13 -7.02 -20.33
CA PHE A 219 5.04 -6.69 -19.41
C PHE A 219 5.55 -6.86 -17.98
N ALA A 220 5.43 -5.81 -17.17
CA ALA A 220 5.47 -5.98 -15.73
C ALA A 220 4.04 -6.24 -15.25
N ILE A 221 3.81 -7.39 -14.61
CA ILE A 221 2.55 -7.73 -13.94
C ILE A 221 2.84 -7.81 -12.45
#